data_AF-A0A8S2F7Z1-F1
#
_entry.id   AF-A0A8S2F7Z1-F1
#
_cell.length_a   1.000
_cell.length_b   1.000
_cell.length_c   1.000
_cell.angle_alpha   90.00
_cell.angle_beta   90.00
_cell.angle_gamma   90.00
#
_symmetry.space_group_name_H-M   'P 1'
#
loop_
_entity.id
_entity.type
_entity.pdbx_description
1 polymer ?
#
loop_
_entity_poly.entity_id
_entity_poly.type
_entity_poly.pdbx_seq_one_letter_code
_entity_poly.pdbx_strand_id
1 'polypeptide(L)'
;MPKGKEFSKDEKALIFRVTEFVESEKDGNEIPLNNTIERLVTMLGVSPTALKAFKKELNDLKFEMQQTNKLNEIDDETNAAFRSRPRTTSEPVAAKSVFHLPSVDVFKCDDDHNVNSAHFNSWLSETCGMLRTEHGKDAKITLIIDNATWHNQQTLESKVPKRGSRKSILQEWLKVHNVSYDESLKLTNVELLLKIIENAPLPKNLP
;
A
#
# COMPACT_ATOMS: atom_id res chain seq x y z
N MET A 1 -5.00 18.03 -21.03
CA MET A 1 -4.73 16.59 -21.04
C MET A 1 -4.77 16.10 -22.48
N PRO A 2 -3.86 15.21 -22.91
CA PRO A 2 -3.98 14.59 -24.21
C PRO A 2 -5.30 13.82 -24.24
N LYS A 3 -6.22 14.23 -25.11
CA LYS A 3 -7.42 13.45 -25.39
C LYS A 3 -6.96 12.18 -26.11
N GLY A 4 -7.30 11.00 -25.59
CA GLY A 4 -7.08 9.72 -26.28
C GLY A 4 -5.84 8.93 -25.89
N LYS A 5 -5.21 9.18 -24.72
CA LYS A 5 -4.25 8.21 -24.19
C LYS A 5 -5.02 7.05 -23.54
N GLU A 6 -5.10 5.92 -24.23
CA GLU A 6 -5.58 4.69 -23.61
C GLU A 6 -4.58 4.28 -22.53
N PHE A 7 -5.07 4.16 -21.29
CA PHE A 7 -4.27 3.68 -20.18
C PHE A 7 -4.09 2.17 -20.31
N SER A 8 -2.88 1.68 -20.03
CA SER A 8 -2.61 0.26 -19.96
C SER A 8 -3.41 -0.40 -18.84
N LYS A 9 -3.63 -1.72 -18.95
CA LYS A 9 -4.37 -2.50 -17.95
C LYS A 9 -3.77 -2.37 -16.55
N ASP A 10 -2.43 -2.32 -16.46
CA ASP A 10 -1.71 -2.22 -15.20
C ASP A 10 -1.81 -0.82 -14.58
N GLU A 11 -1.76 0.24 -15.40
CA GLU A 11 -2.01 1.61 -14.95
C GLU A 11 -3.44 1.78 -14.42
N LYS A 12 -4.44 1.21 -15.11
CA LYS A 12 -5.83 1.19 -14.63
C LYS A 12 -5.94 0.47 -13.28
N ALA A 13 -5.31 -0.70 -13.13
CA ALA A 13 -5.32 -1.45 -11.88
C ALA A 13 -4.67 -0.68 -10.71
N LEU A 14 -3.58 0.04 -10.98
CA LEU A 14 -2.93 0.89 -9.98
C LEU A 14 -3.83 2.07 -9.57
N ILE A 15 -4.40 2.78 -10.55
CA ILE A 15 -5.35 3.88 -10.31
C ILE A 15 -6.54 3.39 -9.46
N PHE A 16 -7.02 2.17 -9.71
CA PHE A 16 -8.10 1.55 -8.95
C PHE A 16 -7.73 1.31 -7.49
N ARG A 17 -6.58 0.69 -7.22
CA ARG A 17 -6.12 0.43 -5.83
C ARG A 17 -5.95 1.72 -5.04
N VAL A 18 -5.36 2.75 -5.66
CA VAL A 18 -5.19 4.06 -5.02
C VAL A 18 -6.54 4.72 -4.74
N THR A 19 -7.50 4.60 -5.66
CA THR A 19 -8.84 5.15 -5.49
C THR A 19 -9.61 4.47 -4.37
N GLU A 20 -9.58 3.14 -4.30
CA GLU A 20 -10.25 2.39 -3.24
C GLU A 20 -9.67 2.68 -1.86
N PHE A 21 -8.34 2.72 -1.74
CA PHE A 21 -7.68 3.06 -0.48
C PHE A 21 -8.07 4.45 0.02
N VAL A 22 -8.04 5.46 -0.86
CA VAL A 22 -8.39 6.84 -0.46
C VAL A 22 -9.87 6.95 -0.10
N GLU A 23 -10.74 6.17 -0.72
CA GLU A 23 -12.16 6.15 -0.37
C GLU A 23 -12.47 5.38 0.92
N SER A 24 -11.77 4.28 1.22
CA SER A 24 -11.94 3.56 2.49
C SER A 24 -11.51 4.39 3.69
N GLU A 25 -10.48 5.23 3.52
CA GLU A 25 -9.96 6.13 4.55
C GLU A 25 -10.74 7.45 4.67
N LYS A 26 -11.78 7.66 3.85
CA LYS A 26 -12.57 8.90 3.90
C LYS A 26 -13.19 9.12 5.29
N ASP A 27 -13.70 8.05 5.88
CA ASP A 27 -14.32 8.03 7.22
C ASP A 27 -13.46 7.22 8.22
N GLY A 28 -12.18 7.00 7.88
CA GLY A 28 -11.25 6.20 8.68
C GLY A 28 -10.88 6.86 10.01
N ASN A 29 -10.73 6.06 11.05
CA ASN A 29 -10.37 6.53 12.40
C ASN A 29 -8.91 7.00 12.50
N GLU A 30 -8.03 6.51 11.62
CA GLU A 30 -6.58 6.78 11.69
C GLU A 30 -6.16 8.02 10.89
N ILE A 31 -6.65 8.17 9.66
CA ILE A 31 -6.35 9.33 8.80
C ILE A 31 -7.64 9.77 8.09
N PRO A 32 -8.47 10.64 8.70
CA PRO A 32 -9.65 11.16 8.03
C PRO A 32 -9.25 11.95 6.78
N LEU A 33 -9.49 11.35 5.61
CA LEU A 33 -9.19 11.97 4.31
C LEU A 33 -10.34 12.86 3.84
N ASN A 34 -10.53 13.96 4.56
CA ASN A 34 -11.39 15.04 4.08
C ASN A 34 -10.78 15.60 2.77
N ASN A 35 -11.62 15.78 1.75
CA ASN A 35 -11.25 16.16 0.36
C ASN A 35 -10.59 15.06 -0.49
N THR A 36 -11.14 13.85 -0.46
CA THR A 36 -10.73 12.71 -1.31
C THR A 36 -10.55 13.05 -2.79
N ILE A 37 -11.40 13.92 -3.37
CA ILE A 37 -11.32 14.30 -4.79
C ILE A 37 -10.03 15.07 -5.11
N GLU A 38 -9.70 16.10 -4.34
CA GLU A 38 -8.51 16.94 -4.56
C GLU A 38 -7.22 16.13 -4.36
N ARG A 39 -7.24 15.22 -3.39
CA ARG A 39 -6.12 14.31 -3.14
C ARG A 39 -5.92 13.32 -4.27
N LEU A 40 -6.98 12.69 -4.77
CA LEU A 40 -6.88 11.78 -5.91
C LEU A 40 -6.40 12.48 -7.18
N VAL A 41 -6.89 13.69 -7.44
CA VAL A 41 -6.43 14.55 -8.53
C VAL A 41 -4.93 14.83 -8.39
N THR A 42 -4.46 15.14 -7.18
CA THR A 42 -3.04 15.43 -6.90
C THR A 42 -2.16 14.18 -7.00
N MET A 43 -2.58 13.05 -6.42
CA MET A 43 -1.82 11.80 -6.37
C MET A 43 -1.67 11.17 -7.76
N LEU A 44 -2.72 11.21 -8.56
CA LEU A 44 -2.74 10.61 -9.88
C LEU A 44 -2.28 11.59 -10.98
N GLY A 45 -2.16 12.88 -10.66
CA GLY A 45 -1.84 13.92 -11.64
C GLY A 45 -2.90 14.07 -12.74
N VAL A 46 -4.15 13.72 -12.45
CA VAL A 46 -5.25 13.71 -13.43
C VAL A 46 -6.23 14.85 -13.19
N SER A 47 -6.88 15.34 -14.25
CA SER A 47 -7.93 16.35 -14.08
C SER A 47 -9.15 15.79 -13.32
N PRO A 48 -9.91 16.63 -12.58
CA PRO A 48 -11.12 16.19 -11.89
C PRO A 48 -12.14 15.52 -12.83
N THR A 49 -12.24 16.00 -14.07
CA THR A 49 -13.14 15.42 -15.09
C THR A 49 -12.69 14.02 -15.50
N ALA A 50 -11.38 13.81 -15.67
CA ALA A 50 -10.83 12.47 -15.95
C ALA A 50 -11.06 11.52 -14.78
N LEU A 51 -10.86 11.99 -13.54
CA LEU A 51 -11.15 11.20 -12.33
C LEU A 51 -12.63 10.78 -12.25
N LYS A 52 -13.56 11.68 -12.60
CA LYS A 52 -15.00 11.34 -12.65
C LYS A 52 -15.30 10.27 -13.71
N ALA A 53 -14.69 10.37 -14.89
CA ALA A 53 -14.84 9.35 -15.93
C ALA A 53 -14.29 7.98 -15.47
N PHE A 54 -13.13 7.97 -14.82
CA PHE A 54 -12.56 6.75 -14.24
C PHE A 54 -13.42 6.12 -13.16
N LYS A 55 -13.98 6.94 -12.26
CA LYS A 55 -14.91 6.42 -11.22
C LYS A 55 -16.15 5.79 -11.83
N LYS A 56 -16.65 6.34 -12.93
CA LYS A 56 -17.76 5.74 -13.66
C LYS A 56 -17.38 4.37 -14.24
N GLU A 57 -16.25 4.31 -14.97
CA GLU A 57 -15.73 3.05 -15.54
C GLU A 57 -15.48 1.99 -14.45
N LEU A 58 -15.00 2.40 -13.27
CA LEU A 58 -14.85 1.56 -12.09
C LEU A 58 -16.16 0.94 -11.61
N ASN A 59 -17.18 1.77 -11.47
CA ASN A 59 -18.48 1.32 -10.97
C ASN A 59 -19.13 0.35 -11.96
N ASP A 60 -18.99 0.62 -13.26
CA ASP A 60 -19.47 -0.26 -14.32
C ASP A 60 -18.75 -1.63 -14.25
N LEU A 61 -17.42 -1.65 -14.09
CA LEU A 61 -16.64 -2.89 -13.91
C LEU A 61 -17.00 -3.65 -12.62
N LYS A 62 -17.17 -2.94 -11.50
CA LYS A 62 -17.59 -3.56 -10.23
C LYS A 62 -18.96 -4.21 -10.36
N PHE A 63 -19.87 -3.56 -11.08
CA PHE A 63 -21.21 -4.09 -11.33
C PHE A 63 -21.15 -5.35 -12.20
N GLU A 64 -20.35 -5.35 -13.26
CA GLU A 64 -20.13 -6.54 -14.09
C GLU A 64 -19.55 -7.71 -13.27
N MET A 65 -18.51 -7.46 -12.47
CA MET A 65 -17.91 -8.49 -11.60
C MET A 65 -18.91 -9.06 -10.58
N GLN A 66 -19.77 -8.22 -10.00
CA GLN A 66 -20.81 -8.68 -9.09
C GLN A 66 -21.86 -9.54 -9.80
N GLN A 67 -22.20 -9.23 -11.05
CA GLN A 67 -23.11 -10.07 -11.84
C GLN A 67 -22.50 -11.42 -12.19
N THR A 68 -21.22 -11.45 -12.59
CA THR A 68 -20.54 -12.72 -12.90
C THR A 68 -20.41 -13.60 -11.66
N ASN A 69 -20.12 -13.01 -10.50
CA ASN A 69 -20.05 -13.77 -9.25
C ASN A 69 -21.41 -14.36 -8.86
N LYS A 70 -22.50 -13.61 -9.02
CA LYS A 70 -23.86 -14.12 -8.79
C LYS A 70 -24.25 -15.23 -9.76
N LEU A 71 -23.84 -15.15 -11.02
CA LEU A 71 -24.06 -16.21 -12.00
C LEU A 71 -23.31 -17.50 -11.62
N ASN A 72 -22.05 -17.37 -11.19
CA ASN A 72 -21.26 -18.51 -10.72
C ASN A 72 -21.86 -19.14 -9.45
N GLU A 73 -22.40 -18.34 -8.52
CA GLU A 73 -23.09 -18.85 -7.33
C GLU A 73 -24.37 -19.63 -7.69
N ILE A 74 -25.12 -19.20 -8.71
CA ILE A 74 -26.30 -19.92 -9.21
C ILE A 74 -25.90 -21.25 -9.87
N ASP A 75 -24.80 -21.27 -10.62
CA ASP A 75 -24.27 -22.49 -11.23
C ASP A 75 -23.77 -23.49 -10.17
N ASP A 76 -23.18 -23.00 -9.07
CA ASP A 76 -22.77 -23.86 -7.95
C ASP A 76 -23.97 -24.39 -7.16
N GLU A 77 -25.02 -23.59 -6.94
CA GLU A 77 -26.26 -24.03 -6.30
C GLU A 77 -27.05 -25.04 -7.16
N THR A 78 -27.12 -24.82 -8.47
CA THR A 78 -27.77 -25.78 -9.40
C THR A 78 -26.98 -27.08 -9.53
N ASN A 79 -25.64 -27.02 -9.51
CA ASN A 79 -24.78 -28.21 -9.45
C ASN A 79 -24.87 -28.94 -8.10
N ALA A 80 -25.04 -28.23 -6.99
CA ALA A 80 -25.29 -28.82 -5.67
C ALA A 80 -26.66 -29.50 -5.59
N ALA A 81 -27.70 -28.91 -6.17
CA ALA A 81 -29.04 -29.49 -6.26
C ALA A 81 -29.09 -30.75 -7.15
N PHE A 82 -28.18 -30.88 -8.13
CA PHE A 82 -28.07 -32.10 -8.95
C PHE A 82 -27.36 -33.26 -8.20
N ARG A 83 -26.53 -32.94 -7.19
CA ARG A 83 -25.80 -33.92 -6.37
C ARG A 83 -26.57 -34.42 -5.15
N SER A 84 -27.72 -33.82 -4.82
CA SER A 84 -28.58 -34.22 -3.70
C SER A 84 -29.67 -35.24 -4.09
N ARG A 85 -29.31 -36.27 -4.89
CA ARG A 85 -30.06 -37.54 -4.86
C ARG A 85 -29.70 -38.29 -3.57
N PRO A 86 -30.68 -38.85 -2.83
CA PRO A 86 -30.46 -39.27 -1.47
C PRO A 86 -29.61 -40.55 -1.41
N ARG A 87 -28.50 -40.49 -0.69
CA ARG A 87 -27.92 -41.66 -0.02
C ARG A 87 -27.93 -41.42 1.48
N THR A 88 -28.48 -42.42 2.15
CA THR A 88 -28.79 -42.60 3.57
C THR A 88 -27.73 -42.08 4.57
N THR A 89 -28.19 -41.21 5.46
CA THR A 89 -27.92 -41.08 6.92
C THR A 89 -26.50 -41.31 7.45
N SER A 90 -25.84 -40.24 7.91
CA SER A 90 -25.55 -40.00 9.36
C SER A 90 -24.79 -38.68 9.61
N GLU A 91 -25.29 -37.99 10.64
CA GLU A 91 -24.72 -36.95 11.54
C GLU A 91 -24.21 -35.57 11.05
N PRO A 92 -24.41 -34.51 11.89
CA PRO A 92 -24.23 -33.13 11.48
C PRO A 92 -22.85 -32.59 11.87
N VAL A 93 -22.12 -31.99 10.92
CA VAL A 93 -20.91 -31.20 11.20
C VAL A 93 -21.18 -29.75 10.85
N ALA A 94 -21.13 -28.91 11.89
CA ALA A 94 -21.27 -27.47 11.82
C ALA A 94 -20.28 -26.85 10.82
N ALA A 95 -20.80 -26.06 9.89
CA ALA A 95 -20.01 -25.28 8.95
C ALA A 95 -19.25 -24.16 9.68
N LYS A 96 -17.99 -24.44 10.05
CA LYS A 96 -17.00 -23.38 10.30
C LYS A 96 -16.39 -23.01 8.95
N SER A 97 -16.63 -21.77 8.51
CA SER A 97 -15.76 -21.09 7.56
C SER A 97 -14.36 -21.02 8.17
N VAL A 98 -13.46 -21.88 7.72
CA VAL A 98 -12.04 -21.81 8.05
C VAL A 98 -11.31 -21.88 6.73
N PHE A 99 -10.80 -20.74 6.27
CA PHE A 99 -9.65 -20.73 5.37
C PHE A 99 -8.49 -21.38 6.12
N HIS A 100 -8.43 -22.71 6.10
CA HIS A 100 -7.28 -23.48 6.55
C HIS A 100 -6.29 -23.45 5.39
N LEU A 101 -5.44 -22.43 5.38
CA LEU A 101 -4.19 -22.51 4.65
C LEU A 101 -3.24 -23.29 5.59
N PRO A 102 -2.92 -24.56 5.30
CA PRO A 102 -2.20 -25.43 6.24
C PRO A 102 -0.78 -24.96 6.55
N SER A 103 -0.26 -23.95 5.84
CA SER A 103 1.15 -23.55 5.82
C SER A 103 1.30 -22.03 5.86
N VAL A 104 0.62 -21.38 6.82
CA VAL A 104 0.74 -19.94 7.08
C VAL A 104 1.60 -19.73 8.30
N ASP A 105 2.64 -18.91 8.14
CA ASP A 105 3.37 -18.33 9.25
C ASP A 105 3.38 -16.79 9.12
N VAL A 106 3.44 -16.11 10.25
CA VAL A 106 3.34 -14.65 10.35
C VAL A 106 4.63 -14.10 10.94
N PHE A 107 5.36 -13.33 10.14
CA PHE A 107 6.47 -12.55 10.65
C PHE A 107 5.95 -11.28 11.30
N LYS A 108 6.11 -11.17 12.62
CA LYS A 108 5.84 -9.95 13.35
C LYS A 108 7.13 -9.18 13.53
N CYS A 109 7.22 -7.98 12.96
CA CYS A 109 8.37 -7.10 13.11
C CYS A 109 8.49 -6.48 14.54
N ASP A 110 7.51 -6.74 15.40
CA ASP A 110 7.34 -6.15 16.72
C ASP A 110 8.43 -6.59 17.71
N ASP A 111 8.94 -7.81 17.56
CA ASP A 111 9.81 -8.44 18.56
C ASP A 111 11.29 -8.04 18.39
N ASP A 112 11.68 -7.47 17.24
CA ASP A 112 13.06 -7.02 17.00
C ASP A 112 13.12 -5.85 16.00
N HIS A 113 13.26 -4.63 16.52
CA HIS A 113 13.45 -3.42 15.70
C HIS A 113 14.83 -3.33 15.04
N ASN A 114 15.75 -4.26 15.32
CA ASN A 114 17.06 -4.35 14.70
C ASN A 114 17.11 -5.39 13.56
N VAL A 115 15.95 -5.85 13.07
CA VAL A 115 15.89 -6.76 11.92
C VAL A 115 16.58 -6.12 10.72
N ASN A 116 17.79 -6.59 10.46
CA ASN A 116 18.53 -6.30 9.25
C ASN A 116 18.22 -7.37 8.19
N SER A 117 18.67 -7.13 6.95
CA SER A 117 18.44 -8.05 5.84
C SER A 117 18.98 -9.46 6.09
N ALA A 118 20.10 -9.59 6.81
CA ALA A 118 20.69 -10.89 7.15
C ALA A 118 19.79 -11.68 8.11
N HIS A 119 19.26 -11.02 9.14
CA HIS A 119 18.35 -11.63 10.11
C HIS A 119 17.06 -12.09 9.44
N PHE A 120 16.44 -11.24 8.63
CA PHE A 120 15.22 -11.58 7.88
C PHE A 120 15.42 -12.79 6.95
N ASN A 121 16.53 -12.83 6.20
CA ASN A 121 16.83 -13.95 5.31
C ASN A 121 17.05 -15.26 6.06
N SER A 122 17.66 -15.20 7.26
CA SER A 122 17.84 -16.36 8.13
C SER A 122 16.49 -16.91 8.58
N TRP A 123 15.64 -16.04 9.14
CA TRP A 123 14.28 -16.41 9.57
C TRP A 123 13.47 -17.00 8.41
N LEU A 124 13.46 -16.33 7.25
CA LEU A 124 12.72 -16.78 6.08
C LEU A 124 13.13 -18.19 5.64
N SER A 125 14.43 -18.46 5.64
CA SER A 125 14.98 -19.76 5.22
C SER A 125 14.62 -20.86 6.22
N GLU A 126 14.71 -20.58 7.52
CA GLU A 126 14.38 -21.50 8.61
C GLU A 126 12.88 -21.83 8.62
N THR A 127 12.01 -20.82 8.62
CA THR A 127 10.56 -20.98 8.57
C THR A 127 10.11 -21.75 7.34
N CYS A 128 10.63 -21.42 6.15
CA CYS A 128 10.30 -22.18 4.95
C CYS A 128 10.74 -23.65 5.03
N GLY A 129 11.90 -23.92 5.65
CA GLY A 129 12.43 -25.27 5.86
C GLY A 129 11.56 -26.08 6.82
N MET A 130 11.16 -25.49 7.94
CA MET A 130 10.25 -26.09 8.93
C MET A 130 8.90 -26.42 8.28
N LEU A 131 8.25 -25.45 7.62
CA LEU A 131 6.95 -25.63 6.98
C LEU A 131 6.97 -26.69 5.87
N ARG A 132 8.06 -26.79 5.09
CA ARG A 132 8.21 -27.87 4.09
C ARG A 132 8.45 -29.24 4.73
N THR A 133 9.05 -29.28 5.91
CA THR A 133 9.24 -30.53 6.67
C THR A 133 7.91 -31.04 7.22
N GLU A 134 7.06 -30.13 7.72
CA GLU A 134 5.76 -30.46 8.30
C GLU A 134 4.68 -30.77 7.25
N HIS A 135 4.67 -30.03 6.14
CA HIS A 135 3.60 -30.11 5.13
C HIS A 135 4.02 -30.74 3.80
N GLY A 136 5.28 -31.16 3.69
CA GLY A 136 5.84 -31.76 2.48
C GLY A 136 6.62 -30.77 1.62
N LYS A 137 7.61 -31.30 0.88
CA LYS A 137 8.56 -30.48 0.09
C LYS A 137 7.89 -29.58 -0.95
N ASP A 138 6.75 -30.03 -1.48
CA ASP A 138 5.98 -29.34 -2.51
C ASP A 138 4.83 -28.49 -1.94
N ALA A 139 4.79 -28.30 -0.62
CA ALA A 139 3.79 -27.46 0.02
C ALA A 139 3.88 -26.01 -0.48
N LYS A 140 2.73 -25.44 -0.85
CA LYS A 140 2.61 -24.01 -1.11
C LYS A 140 2.65 -23.29 0.22
N ILE A 141 3.69 -22.50 0.45
CA ILE A 141 3.85 -21.71 1.68
C ILE A 141 3.36 -20.30 1.41
N THR A 142 2.57 -19.77 2.34
CA THR A 142 2.16 -18.37 2.35
C THR A 142 2.73 -17.72 3.59
N LEU A 143 3.54 -16.68 3.41
CA LEU A 143 4.09 -15.91 4.51
C LEU A 143 3.41 -14.56 4.56
N ILE A 144 2.96 -14.16 5.74
CA ILE A 144 2.38 -12.83 5.99
C ILE A 144 3.42 -12.03 6.77
N ILE A 145 3.83 -10.89 6.23
CA ILE A 145 4.75 -9.97 6.90
C ILE A 145 3.91 -8.81 7.42
N ASP A 146 3.77 -8.71 8.74
CA ASP A 146 3.09 -7.59 9.36
C ASP A 146 4.12 -6.50 9.67
N ASN A 147 4.03 -5.39 8.92
CA ASN A 147 4.91 -4.24 9.04
C ASN A 147 4.26 -3.06 9.77
N ALA A 148 3.08 -3.25 10.37
CA ALA A 148 2.32 -2.17 11.01
C ALA A 148 3.10 -1.51 12.16
N THR A 149 3.94 -2.26 12.87
CA THR A 149 4.70 -1.77 14.02
C THR A 149 5.98 -1.02 13.69
N TRP A 150 6.60 -1.28 12.53
CA TRP A 150 7.75 -0.50 12.07
C TRP A 150 7.40 1.00 11.94
N HIS A 151 6.16 1.30 11.57
CA HIS A 151 5.68 2.67 11.44
C HIS A 151 5.26 3.32 12.77
N ASN A 152 5.00 2.52 13.82
CA ASN A 152 4.56 3.02 15.13
C ASN A 152 5.73 3.48 16.01
N GLN A 153 6.93 2.94 15.82
CA GLN A 153 8.15 3.39 16.50
C GLN A 153 9.14 4.03 15.52
N GLN A 154 8.70 5.07 14.79
CA GLN A 154 9.64 5.87 14.02
C GLN A 154 10.66 6.53 14.98
N THR A 155 11.90 6.05 14.92
CA THR A 155 13.07 6.74 15.49
C THR A 155 13.10 8.20 15.01
N LEU A 156 13.76 9.09 15.76
CA LEU A 156 13.85 10.50 15.37
C LEU A 156 14.41 10.69 13.95
N GLU A 157 15.27 9.76 13.52
CA GLU A 157 15.93 9.72 12.21
C GLU A 157 15.03 9.13 11.11
N SER A 158 14.14 8.19 11.45
CA SER A 158 13.22 7.56 10.48
C SER A 158 11.87 8.27 10.34
N LYS A 159 11.62 9.31 11.15
CA LYS A 159 10.43 10.15 10.99
C LYS A 159 10.47 10.89 9.66
N VAL A 160 9.48 10.63 8.81
CA VAL A 160 9.28 11.41 7.59
C VAL A 160 9.17 12.88 7.99
N PRO A 161 10.03 13.78 7.47
CA PRO A 161 10.03 15.16 7.86
C PRO A 161 8.64 15.78 7.67
N LYS A 162 7.95 16.14 8.77
CA LYS A 162 6.72 16.94 8.72
C LYS A 162 6.98 18.19 7.87
N ARG A 163 5.97 18.74 7.21
CA ARG A 163 6.15 19.92 6.33
C ARG A 163 6.94 21.07 6.98
N GLY A 164 6.81 21.26 8.30
CA GLY A 164 7.59 22.22 9.08
C GLY A 164 9.07 21.85 9.28
N SER A 165 9.40 20.56 9.35
CA SER A 165 10.79 20.12 9.53
C SER A 165 11.62 20.17 8.24
N ARG A 166 10.99 20.17 7.07
CA ARG A 166 11.73 20.47 5.83
C ARG A 166 12.34 21.87 5.85
N LYS A 167 11.59 22.86 6.36
CA LYS A 167 12.09 24.22 6.49
C LYS A 167 13.26 24.28 7.47
N SER A 168 13.14 23.63 8.63
CA SER A 168 14.22 23.60 9.62
C SER A 168 15.48 22.89 9.08
N ILE A 169 15.33 21.80 8.33
CA ILE A 169 16.47 21.11 7.69
C ILE A 169 17.19 22.03 6.69
N LEU A 170 16.44 22.77 5.86
CA LEU A 170 17.05 23.72 4.91
C LEU A 170 17.77 24.86 5.63
N GLN A 171 17.16 25.40 6.69
CA GLN A 171 17.76 26.45 7.52
C GLN A 171 19.01 25.97 8.26
N GLU A 172 18.97 24.74 8.79
CA GLU A 172 20.10 24.10 9.45
C GLU A 172 21.24 23.85 8.47
N TRP A 173 20.95 23.39 7.25
CA TRP A 173 21.96 23.24 6.20
C TRP A 173 22.66 24.58 5.91
N LEU A 174 21.90 25.67 5.73
CA LEU A 174 22.45 27.00 5.49
C LEU A 174 23.33 27.48 6.65
N LYS A 175 22.92 27.19 7.89
CA LYS A 175 23.68 27.50 9.11
C LYS A 175 25.00 26.72 9.18
N VAL A 176 24.96 25.42 8.93
CA VAL A 176 26.15 24.55 8.92
C VAL A 176 27.17 24.99 7.86
N HIS A 177 26.68 25.51 6.71
CA HIS A 177 27.53 25.98 5.62
C HIS A 177 27.83 27.48 5.66
N ASN A 178 27.49 28.18 6.76
CA ASN A 178 27.70 29.62 6.94
C ASN A 178 27.13 30.50 5.81
N VAL A 179 26.01 30.11 5.20
CA VAL A 179 25.34 30.88 4.15
C VAL A 179 24.42 31.90 4.79
N SER A 180 24.68 33.20 4.61
CA SER A 180 23.85 34.24 5.21
C SER A 180 22.48 34.35 4.55
N TYR A 181 21.45 34.48 5.38
CA TYR A 181 20.09 34.82 4.97
C TYR A 181 19.38 35.57 6.10
N ASP A 182 18.40 36.38 5.74
CA ASP A 182 17.62 37.13 6.72
C ASP A 182 16.53 36.23 7.33
N GLU A 183 16.74 35.81 8.58
CA GLU A 183 15.78 34.98 9.32
C GLU A 183 14.45 35.71 9.56
N SER A 184 14.44 37.05 9.54
CA SER A 184 13.24 37.86 9.76
C SER A 184 12.27 37.83 8.58
N LEU A 185 12.78 37.58 7.36
CA LEU A 185 11.97 37.62 6.12
C LEU A 185 11.04 36.42 5.93
N LYS A 186 10.97 35.47 6.88
CA LYS A 186 10.11 34.27 6.79
C LYS A 186 10.16 33.57 5.43
N LEU A 187 11.34 33.45 4.84
CA LEU A 187 11.56 32.82 3.52
C LEU A 187 10.80 31.50 3.36
N THR A 188 10.19 31.31 2.20
CA THR A 188 9.53 30.08 1.78
C THR A 188 10.54 28.95 1.57
N ASN A 189 10.07 27.70 1.52
CA ASN A 189 10.95 26.55 1.26
C ASN A 189 11.67 26.66 -0.09
N VAL A 190 11.04 27.29 -1.09
CA VAL A 190 11.62 27.47 -2.43
C VAL A 190 12.79 28.45 -2.39
N GLU A 191 12.64 29.58 -1.71
CA GLU A 191 13.70 30.59 -1.57
C GLU A 191 14.90 30.05 -0.78
N LEU A 192 14.65 29.26 0.27
CA LEU A 192 15.72 28.58 1.00
C LEU A 192 16.46 27.58 0.10
N LEU A 193 15.73 26.80 -0.71
CA LEU A 193 16.32 25.87 -1.68
C LEU A 193 17.17 26.58 -2.73
N LEU A 194 16.71 27.71 -3.26
CA LEU A 194 17.49 28.51 -4.22
C LEU A 194 18.80 29.00 -3.60
N LYS A 195 18.77 29.52 -2.37
CA LYS A 195 19.99 29.89 -1.65
C LYS A 195 20.95 28.73 -1.45
N ILE A 196 20.43 27.53 -1.16
CA ILE A 196 21.27 26.32 -1.07
C ILE A 196 21.91 26.01 -2.42
N ILE A 197 21.14 26.02 -3.51
CA ILE A 197 21.65 25.72 -4.86
C ILE A 197 22.72 26.73 -5.28
N GLU A 198 22.54 28.02 -4.96
CA GLU A 198 23.52 29.09 -5.27
C GLU A 198 24.85 28.94 -4.52
N ASN A 199 24.85 28.30 -3.35
CA ASN A 199 26.02 28.21 -2.46
C ASN A 199 26.55 26.78 -2.30
N ALA A 200 25.82 25.77 -2.78
CA ALA A 200 26.26 24.39 -2.73
C ALA A 200 27.46 24.20 -3.68
N PRO A 201 28.53 23.52 -3.23
CA PRO A 201 29.64 23.20 -4.10
C PRO A 201 29.13 22.39 -5.29
N LEU A 202 29.49 22.81 -6.50
CA LEU A 202 29.14 22.08 -7.72
C LEU A 202 29.57 20.61 -7.57
N PRO A 203 28.71 19.64 -7.92
CA PRO A 203 29.09 18.23 -7.90
C PRO A 203 30.37 18.05 -8.71
N LYS A 204 31.43 17.55 -8.07
CA LYS A 204 32.74 17.33 -8.72
C LYS A 204 32.68 16.35 -9.90
N ASN A 205 31.53 15.70 -10.12
CA ASN A 205 31.29 14.65 -11.11
C ASN A 205 30.03 14.96 -11.97
N LEU A 206 29.85 16.19 -12.41
CA LEU A 206 28.95 16.45 -13.54
C LEU A 206 29.73 16.17 -14.85
N PRO A 207 29.33 15.18 -15.66
CA PRO A 207 29.95 14.88 -16.94
C PRO A 207 29.78 16.02 -17.95
#